data_AF-A0A537RGJ0-F1
#
_entry.id   AF-A0A537RGJ0-F1
#
_cell.length_a   1.000
_cell.length_b   1.000
_cell.length_c   1.000
_cell.angle_alpha   90.00
_cell.angle_beta   90.00
_cell.angle_gamma   90.00
#
_symmetry.space_group_name_H-M   'P 1'
#
loop_
_entity.id
_entity.type
_entity.pdbx_description
1 polymer ?
#
loop_
_entity_poly.entity_id
_entity_poly.type
_entity_poly.pdbx_seq_one_letter_code
_entity_poly.pdbx_strand_id
1 'polypeptide(L)'
;MHVVVGPIVTRDGGFAFDSWTPERGLSRGYSYRRIEDAHYARKVEIRSRVRSFAGPMVACSTLDEFSSVLAKDAGTGESARTSLI
;
A
#
# COMPACT_ATOMS: atom_id res chain seq x y z
N MET A 1 11.09 1.11 7.84
CA MET A 1 9.97 0.23 7.43
C MET A 1 8.80 1.13 7.05
N HIS A 2 8.58 1.32 5.75
CA HIS A 2 7.56 2.23 5.20
C HIS A 2 6.31 1.41 4.82
N VAL A 3 5.12 1.95 5.04
CA VAL A 3 3.89 1.31 4.58
C VAL A 3 3.12 2.26 3.70
N VAL A 4 2.68 1.76 2.55
CA VAL A 4 1.76 2.47 1.67
C VAL A 4 0.44 1.71 1.60
N VAL A 5 -0.68 2.37 1.92
CA VAL A 5 -2.03 1.82 1.76
C VAL A 5 -2.70 2.52 0.59
N GLY A 6 -3.00 1.76 -0.46
CA GLY A 6 -3.62 2.26 -1.67
C GLY A 6 -5.07 2.72 -1.46
N PRO A 7 -5.63 3.42 -2.46
CA PRO A 7 -7.04 3.80 -2.45
C PRO A 7 -7.94 2.58 -2.60
N ILE A 8 -9.23 2.77 -2.34
CA ILE A 8 -10.24 1.80 -2.72
C ILE A 8 -10.51 1.96 -4.21
N VAL A 9 -10.45 0.84 -4.93
CA VAL A 9 -10.70 0.74 -6.35
C VAL A 9 -11.78 -0.30 -6.62
N THR A 10 -12.52 -0.10 -7.70
CA THR A 10 -13.44 -1.11 -8.21
C THR A 10 -12.63 -2.19 -8.91
N ARG A 11 -12.82 -3.45 -8.50
CA ARG A 11 -12.30 -4.65 -9.16
C ARG A 11 -13.48 -5.51 -9.63
N ASP A 12 -13.21 -6.44 -10.54
CA ASP A 12 -14.21 -7.42 -10.94
C ASP A 12 -14.73 -8.16 -9.70
N GLY A 13 -16.03 -7.99 -9.41
CA GLY A 13 -16.68 -8.56 -8.23
C GLY A 13 -16.72 -7.69 -6.96
N GLY A 14 -16.25 -6.42 -6.97
CA GLY A 14 -16.48 -5.50 -5.85
C GLY A 14 -15.45 -4.38 -5.68
N PHE A 15 -15.17 -4.03 -4.42
CA PHE A 15 -14.28 -2.95 -4.02
C PHE A 15 -13.11 -3.51 -3.22
N ALA A 16 -11.90 -3.12 -3.57
CA ALA A 16 -10.68 -3.58 -2.91
C ALA A 16 -9.68 -2.43 -2.76
N PHE A 17 -8.72 -2.57 -1.86
CA PHE A 17 -7.56 -1.68 -1.77
C PHE A 17 -6.31 -2.53 -1.62
N ASP A 18 -5.23 -2.16 -2.29
CA ASP A 18 -3.97 -2.87 -2.16
C ASP A 18 -3.09 -2.18 -1.10
N SER A 19 -2.13 -2.91 -0.53
CA SER A 19 -1.13 -2.34 0.38
C SER A 19 0.26 -2.72 -0.09
N TRP A 20 1.25 -1.91 0.26
CA TRP A 20 2.63 -2.16 -0.08
C TRP A 20 3.53 -1.95 1.13
N THR A 21 4.52 -2.82 1.23
CA THR A 21 5.59 -2.75 2.22
C THR A 21 6.90 -3.15 1.55
N PRO A 22 8.06 -2.61 1.96
CA PRO A 22 9.34 -2.95 1.36
C PRO A 22 9.69 -4.43 1.54
N GLU A 23 9.21 -5.10 2.60
CA GLU A 23 9.53 -6.51 2.87
C GLU A 23 8.70 -7.48 2.02
N ARG A 24 7.42 -7.18 1.76
CA ARG A 24 6.49 -8.07 1.04
C ARG A 24 6.16 -7.61 -0.37
N GLY A 25 6.56 -6.40 -0.75
CA GLY A 25 6.11 -5.76 -1.98
C GLY A 25 4.60 -5.48 -1.95
N LEU A 26 3.99 -5.48 -3.15
CA LEU A 26 2.57 -5.21 -3.34
C LEU A 26 1.73 -6.40 -2.88
N SER A 27 0.95 -6.19 -1.83
CA SER A 27 -0.03 -7.14 -1.30
C SER A 27 -1.43 -6.75 -1.78
N ARG A 28 -2.08 -7.65 -2.52
CA ARG A 28 -3.45 -7.43 -3.01
C ARG A 28 -4.46 -7.56 -1.88
N GLY A 29 -5.37 -6.59 -1.77
CA GLY A 29 -6.45 -6.66 -0.79
C GLY A 29 -7.59 -7.57 -1.20
N TYR A 30 -8.40 -7.92 -0.21
CA TYR A 30 -9.64 -8.67 -0.41
C TYR A 30 -10.70 -7.83 -1.13
N SER A 31 -11.49 -8.46 -2.01
CA SER A 31 -12.61 -7.83 -2.69
C SER A 31 -13.87 -7.87 -1.84
N TYR A 32 -14.33 -6.70 -1.41
CA TYR A 32 -15.55 -6.53 -0.65
C TYR A 32 -16.73 -6.27 -1.59
N ARG A 33 -17.89 -6.86 -1.32
CA ARG A 33 -19.10 -6.64 -2.13
C ARG A 33 -19.65 -5.21 -1.99
N ARG A 34 -19.50 -4.59 -0.83
CA ARG A 34 -19.98 -3.24 -0.53
C ARG A 34 -18.81 -2.27 -0.37
N ILE A 35 -18.98 -1.04 -0.85
CA ILE A 35 -17.94 -0.02 -0.77
C ILE A 35 -17.71 0.40 0.69
N GLU A 36 -18.76 0.40 1.51
CA GLU A 36 -18.72 0.72 2.93
C GLU A 36 -17.86 -0.28 3.71
N ASP A 37 -17.93 -1.57 3.38
CA ASP A 37 -17.11 -2.62 3.99
C ASP A 37 -15.63 -2.43 3.63
N ALA A 38 -15.34 -2.08 2.38
CA ALA A 38 -13.98 -1.74 1.94
C ALA A 38 -13.46 -0.49 2.68
N HIS A 39 -14.30 0.53 2.86
CA HIS A 39 -13.96 1.73 3.64
C HIS A 39 -13.67 1.40 5.10
N TYR A 40 -14.51 0.57 5.72
CA TYR A 40 -14.31 0.15 7.10
C TYR A 40 -13.00 -0.64 7.26
N ALA A 41 -12.79 -1.64 6.41
CA ALA A 41 -11.58 -2.46 6.41
C ALA A 41 -10.31 -1.62 6.20
N ARG A 42 -10.32 -0.70 5.23
CA ARG A 42 -9.20 0.22 4.99
C ARG A 42 -8.92 1.12 6.19
N LYS A 43 -9.97 1.64 6.84
CA LYS A 43 -9.83 2.48 8.04
C LYS A 43 -9.24 1.70 9.21
N VAL A 44 -9.66 0.44 9.39
CA VAL A 44 -9.09 -0.45 10.41
C VAL A 44 -7.62 -0.73 10.10
N GLU A 45 -7.29 -1.06 8.86
CA GLU A 45 -5.90 -1.31 8.43
C GLU A 45 -4.99 -0.10 8.74
N ILE A 46 -5.44 1.10 8.35
CA ILE A 46 -4.73 2.35 8.62
C ILE A 46 -4.51 2.54 10.12
N ARG A 47 -5.55 2.38 10.93
CA ARG A 47 -5.47 2.55 12.39
C ARG A 47 -4.60 1.50 13.06
N SER A 48 -4.69 0.24 12.64
CA SER A 48 -3.89 -0.86 13.18
C SER A 48 -2.41 -0.63 12.94
N ARG A 49 -2.05 -0.13 11.76
CA ARG A 49 -0.66 0.22 11.44
C ARG A 49 -0.19 1.45 12.19
N VAL A 50 -1.00 2.51 12.29
CA VAL A 50 -0.64 3.67 13.14
C VAL A 50 -0.37 3.25 14.60
N ARG A 51 -1.09 2.26 15.13
CA ARG A 51 -0.87 1.76 16.50
C ARG A 51 0.32 0.81 16.64
N SER A 52 0.58 0.00 15.62
CA SER A 52 1.57 -1.09 15.71
C SER A 52 2.93 -0.73 15.11
N PHE A 53 3.01 0.36 14.35
CA PHE A 53 4.17 0.73 13.55
C PHE A 53 4.75 2.08 14.00
N ALA A 54 6.05 2.10 14.32
CA ALA A 54 6.80 3.31 14.60
C ALA A 54 7.39 3.97 13.33
N GLY A 55 7.04 3.46 12.14
CA GLY A 55 7.57 3.91 10.85
C GLY A 55 6.60 4.83 10.08
N PRO A 56 7.12 5.58 9.09
CA PRO A 56 6.29 6.44 8.24
C PRO A 56 5.27 5.59 7.45
N MET A 57 4.02 6.01 7.49
CA MET A 57 2.91 5.38 6.79
C MET A 57 2.22 6.41 5.89
N VAL A 58 1.88 6.01 4.67
CA VAL A 58 1.15 6.83 3.69
C VAL A 58 -0.15 6.14 3.32
N ALA A 59 -1.26 6.87 3.38
CA ALA A 59 -2.56 6.39 2.96
C ALA A 59 -3.01 7.18 1.73
N CYS A 60 -2.91 6.57 0.56
CA CYS A 60 -3.18 7.24 -0.70
C CYS A 60 -4.67 7.35 -0.99
N SER A 61 -5.13 8.49 -1.46
CA SER A 61 -6.55 8.70 -1.82
C SER A 61 -6.83 8.39 -3.29
N THR A 62 -5.80 8.39 -4.13
CA THR A 62 -5.90 8.10 -5.57
C THR A 62 -4.86 7.06 -6.02
N LEU A 63 -5.12 6.44 -7.18
CA LEU A 63 -4.19 5.48 -7.77
C LEU A 63 -2.90 6.14 -8.25
N ASP A 64 -2.99 7.41 -8.69
CA ASP A 64 -1.85 8.21 -9.09
C ASP A 64 -0.91 8.48 -7.91
N GLU A 65 -1.46 8.88 -6.77
CA GLU A 65 -0.70 9.08 -5.54
C GLU A 65 -0.03 7.77 -5.11
N PHE A 66 -0.78 6.66 -5.15
CA PHE A 66 -0.26 5.34 -4.83
C PHE A 66 0.90 4.95 -5.75
N SER A 67 0.73 5.07 -7.07
CA SER A 67 1.75 4.72 -8.05
C SER A 67 2.99 5.61 -7.93
N SER A 68 2.80 6.91 -7.67
CA SER A 68 3.88 7.87 -7.48
C SER A 68 4.72 7.56 -6.24
N VAL A 69 4.08 7.13 -5.14
CA VAL A 69 4.78 6.71 -3.93
C VAL A 69 5.55 5.41 -4.20
N LEU A 70 4.89 4.41 -4.82
CA LEU A 70 5.55 3.16 -5.18
C LEU A 70 6.76 3.34 -6.11
N ALA A 71 6.68 4.27 -7.06
CA ALA A 71 7.80 4.58 -7.97
C ALA A 71 9.00 5.20 -7.23
N LYS A 72 8.75 6.04 -6.22
CA LYS A 72 9.81 6.63 -5.38
C LYS A 72 10.47 5.57 -4.49
N ASP A 73 9.69 4.68 -3.91
CA ASP A 73 10.21 3.60 -3.07
C ASP A 73 10.94 2.52 -3.89
N ALA A 74 10.47 2.20 -5.11
CA ALA A 74 11.18 1.30 -6.02
C ALA A 74 12.50 1.89 -6.52
N GLY A 75 12.56 3.21 -6.76
CA GLY A 75 13.76 3.92 -7.19
C GLY A 75 14.84 4.09 -6.11
N THR A 76 14.54 3.77 -4.85
CA THR A 76 15.49 3.88 -3.72
C THR A 76 16.20 2.53 -3.44
N GLY A 77 15.89 1.48 -4.21
CA GLY A 77 16.43 0.12 -4.03
C GLY A 77 17.53 -0.31 -5.02
N GLU A 78 17.96 0.56 -5.94
CA GLU A 78 18.99 0.21 -6.94
C GLU A 78 20.13 1.25 -6.96
N SER A 79 20.88 1.33 -5.85
CA SER A 79 22.21 1.95 -5.83
C SER A 79 23.04 1.44 -4.65
N ALA A 80 23.12 0.11 -4.51
CA ALA A 80 24.20 -0.55 -3.78
C ALA A 80 24.15 -2.05 -4.09
N ARG A 81 25.28 -2.60 -4.58
CA ARG A 81 25.55 -3.99 -5.06
C ARG A 81 25.33 -4.11 -6.57
N THR A 82 26.34 -4.23 -7.43
CA THR A 82 27.69 -4.75 -7.22
C THR A 82 28.62 -4.22 -8.33
N SER A 83 29.62 -3.42 -7.96
CA SER A 83 30.90 -3.40 -8.66
C SER A 83 31.80 -4.49 -8.08
N LEU A 84 32.70 -5.01 -8.91
CA LEU A 84 33.62 -6.15 -8.74
C LEU A 84 32.90 -7.50 -8.82
N ILE A 85 33.19 -8.35 -9.81
CA ILE A 85 34.51 -8.73 -10.35
C ILE A 85 34.39 -9.04 -11.85
#